data_AF-A0A1A6H431-F1
#
_entry.id   AF-A0A1A6H431-F1
#
_cell.length_a   1.000
_cell.length_b   1.000
_cell.length_c   1.000
_cell.angle_alpha   90.00
_cell.angle_beta   90.00
_cell.angle_gamma   90.00
#
_symmetry.space_group_name_H-M   'P 1'
#
loop_
_entity.id
_entity.type
_entity.pdbx_description
1 polymer ?
#
loop_
_entity_poly.entity_id
_entity_poly.type
_entity_poly.pdbx_seq_one_letter_code
_entity_poly.pdbx_strand_id
1 'polypeptide(L)'
;MQVWGIVVVTLATLMVAIVDAKIYGCCELARKLEKAGLNGFRGYTVGDSLCVAHFESGFDTSFVDHNPDGSSEYGIFQLNSALWCNNGVTPTQNLCRINCN
;
A
#
# COMPACT_ATOMS: atom_id res chain seq x y z
N MET A 1 38.24 -4.27 17.03
CA MET A 1 36.93 -4.97 17.06
C MET A 1 35.75 -4.03 17.30
N GLN A 2 35.87 -3.00 18.15
CA GLN A 2 34.79 -2.03 18.45
C GLN A 2 34.29 -1.22 17.24
N VAL A 3 35.22 -0.73 16.38
CA VAL A 3 34.87 0.13 15.24
C VAL A 3 34.04 -0.62 14.20
N TRP A 4 34.33 -1.89 13.98
CA TRP A 4 33.59 -2.72 13.02
C TRP A 4 32.17 -3.01 13.49
N GLY A 5 31.98 -3.23 14.80
CA GLY A 5 30.65 -3.36 15.41
C GLY A 5 29.82 -2.08 15.27
N ILE A 6 30.42 -0.90 15.47
CA ILE A 6 29.73 0.39 15.29
C ILE A 6 29.37 0.61 13.82
N VAL A 7 30.27 0.27 12.89
CA VAL A 7 30.01 0.38 11.43
C VAL A 7 28.86 -0.56 11.02
N VAL A 8 28.83 -1.80 11.50
CA VAL A 8 27.76 -2.76 11.21
C VAL A 8 26.43 -2.29 11.79
N VAL A 9 26.41 -1.79 13.03
CA VAL A 9 25.18 -1.28 13.68
C VAL A 9 24.65 -0.03 12.97
N THR A 10 25.52 0.92 12.62
CA THR A 10 25.13 2.13 11.88
C THR A 10 24.59 1.82 10.49
N LEU A 11 25.22 0.90 9.74
CA LEU A 11 24.72 0.40 8.45
C LEU A 11 23.36 -0.32 8.58
N ALA A 12 23.17 -1.11 9.64
CA ALA A 12 21.91 -1.80 9.89
C ALA A 12 20.77 -0.82 10.22
N THR A 13 21.05 0.25 10.98
CA THR A 13 20.04 1.27 11.30
C THR A 13 19.64 2.15 10.10
N LEU A 14 20.53 2.34 9.11
CA LEU A 14 20.19 3.08 7.89
C LEU A 14 19.26 2.29 6.94
N MET A 15 19.15 0.97 7.10
CA MET A 15 18.31 0.11 6.27
C MET A 15 16.88 -0.05 6.81
N VAL A 16 16.45 0.77 7.77
CA VAL A 16 15.03 0.85 8.11
C VAL A 16 14.32 1.47 6.92
N ALA A 17 13.78 0.63 6.05
CA ALA A 17 12.92 1.03 4.96
C ALA A 17 11.77 1.85 5.55
N ILE A 18 11.71 3.12 5.18
CA ILE A 18 10.66 4.03 5.61
C ILE A 18 9.41 3.59 4.87
N VAL A 19 8.59 2.73 5.48
CA VAL A 19 7.20 2.50 5.02
C VAL A 19 6.42 3.72 5.49
N ASP A 20 6.35 4.73 4.61
CA ASP A 20 5.70 6.00 4.93
C ASP A 20 4.18 5.82 4.82
N ALA A 21 3.54 5.55 5.95
CA ALA A 21 2.09 5.61 6.08
C ALA A 21 1.63 7.06 5.91
N LYS A 22 0.76 7.31 4.93
CA LYS A 22 0.31 8.66 4.58
C LYS A 22 -1.19 8.71 4.27
N ILE A 23 -1.85 9.73 4.80
CA ILE A 23 -3.18 10.16 4.37
C ILE A 23 -3.00 11.26 3.32
N TYR A 24 -3.46 11.02 2.11
CA TYR A 24 -3.33 12.00 1.01
C TYR A 24 -4.45 13.04 1.03
N GLY A 25 -4.11 14.27 0.65
CA GLY A 25 -5.14 15.24 0.23
C GLY A 25 -5.69 14.90 -1.16
N CYS A 26 -6.97 15.17 -1.42
CA CYS A 26 -7.65 14.82 -2.68
C CYS A 26 -6.87 15.29 -3.94
N CYS A 27 -6.50 16.58 -4.02
CA CYS A 27 -5.73 17.09 -5.17
C CYS A 27 -4.28 16.57 -5.23
N GLU A 28 -3.69 16.22 -4.08
CA GLU A 28 -2.36 15.61 -4.06
C GLU A 28 -2.40 14.20 -4.65
N LEU A 29 -3.38 13.41 -4.23
CA LEU A 29 -3.64 12.08 -4.78
C LEU A 29 -3.96 12.16 -6.27
N ALA A 30 -4.81 13.10 -6.69
CA ALA A 30 -5.15 13.30 -8.11
C ALA A 30 -3.90 13.45 -8.98
N ARG A 31 -2.96 14.33 -8.58
CA ARG A 31 -1.69 14.51 -9.30
C ARG A 31 -0.82 13.26 -9.30
N LYS A 32 -0.84 12.46 -8.24
CA LYS A 32 -0.11 11.18 -8.17
C LYS A 32 -0.72 10.16 -9.15
N LEU A 33 -2.04 10.05 -9.19
CA LEU A 33 -2.76 9.15 -10.09
C LEU A 33 -2.58 9.54 -11.57
N GLU A 34 -2.62 10.84 -11.88
CA GLU A 34 -2.30 11.35 -13.22
C GLU A 34 -0.87 10.98 -13.64
N LYS A 35 0.12 11.23 -12.77
CA LYS A 35 1.52 10.87 -13.02
C LYS A 35 1.73 9.37 -13.16
N ALA A 36 0.91 8.55 -12.50
CA ALA A 36 0.91 7.10 -12.62
C ALA A 36 0.20 6.59 -13.89
N GLY A 37 -0.37 7.49 -14.71
CA GLY A 37 -1.05 7.12 -15.96
C GLY A 37 -2.44 6.52 -15.76
N LEU A 38 -3.09 6.77 -14.63
CA LEU A 38 -4.43 6.26 -14.34
C LEU A 38 -5.55 7.06 -15.03
N ASN A 39 -5.26 8.25 -15.58
CA ASN A 39 -6.25 9.00 -16.33
C ASN A 39 -6.57 8.32 -17.68
N GLY A 40 -7.78 7.77 -17.80
CA GLY A 40 -8.21 7.00 -18.97
C GLY A 40 -7.82 5.52 -18.91
N PHE A 41 -7.19 5.05 -17.83
CA PHE A 41 -6.79 3.65 -17.72
C PHE A 41 -8.01 2.75 -17.69
N ARG A 42 -8.11 1.84 -18.66
CA ARG A 42 -9.29 0.99 -18.90
C ARG A 42 -10.60 1.78 -19.02
N GLY A 43 -10.53 3.04 -19.45
CA GLY A 43 -11.69 3.92 -19.59
C GLY A 43 -12.12 4.65 -18.32
N TYR A 44 -11.44 4.44 -17.18
CA TYR A 44 -11.73 5.16 -15.94
C TYR A 44 -10.96 6.48 -15.87
N THR A 45 -11.59 7.49 -15.29
CA THR A 45 -10.99 8.80 -15.02
C THR A 45 -10.24 8.80 -13.68
N VAL A 46 -9.44 9.84 -13.46
CA VAL A 46 -8.84 10.09 -12.14
C VAL A 46 -9.92 10.31 -11.07
N GLY A 47 -11.05 10.93 -11.43
CA GLY A 47 -12.19 11.12 -10.54
C GLY A 47 -12.76 9.81 -10.01
N ASP A 48 -12.85 8.79 -10.87
CA ASP A 48 -13.33 7.46 -10.47
C ASP A 48 -12.37 6.82 -9.45
N SER A 49 -11.06 6.90 -9.71
CA SER A 49 -10.04 6.37 -8.79
C SER A 49 -10.02 7.12 -7.45
N LEU A 50 -10.24 8.44 -7.47
CA LEU A 50 -10.39 9.25 -6.25
C LEU A 50 -11.63 8.87 -5.46
N CYS A 51 -12.76 8.62 -6.15
CA CYS A 51 -13.99 8.19 -5.51
C CYS A 51 -13.78 6.87 -4.75
N VAL A 52 -13.19 5.87 -5.41
CA VAL A 52 -12.84 4.59 -4.79
C VAL A 52 -11.92 4.82 -3.59
N ALA A 53 -10.81 5.53 -3.75
CA ALA A 53 -9.88 5.79 -2.65
C ALA A 53 -10.51 6.52 -1.45
N HIS A 54 -11.49 7.40 -1.70
CA HIS A 54 -12.19 8.11 -0.63
C HIS A 54 -13.10 7.18 0.18
N PHE A 55 -13.92 6.38 -0.50
CA PHE A 55 -14.91 5.53 0.18
C PHE A 55 -14.31 4.26 0.78
N GLU A 56 -13.21 3.75 0.21
CA GLU A 56 -12.55 2.55 0.70
C GLU A 56 -11.65 2.81 1.90
N SER A 57 -10.92 3.94 1.93
CA SER A 57 -9.88 4.18 2.95
C SER A 57 -9.82 5.61 3.49
N GLY A 58 -10.66 6.53 2.99
CA GLY A 58 -10.54 7.94 3.33
C GLY A 58 -9.21 8.57 2.89
N PHE A 59 -8.59 8.03 1.83
CA PHE A 59 -7.25 8.38 1.33
C PHE A 59 -6.07 7.94 2.21
N ASP A 60 -6.29 7.08 3.21
CA ASP A 60 -5.25 6.56 4.08
C ASP A 60 -4.56 5.32 3.45
N THR A 61 -3.27 5.45 3.16
CA THR A 61 -2.45 4.34 2.61
C THR A 61 -2.15 3.23 3.62
N SER A 62 -2.39 3.46 4.90
CA SER A 62 -2.19 2.48 5.98
C SER A 62 -3.49 1.84 6.48
N PHE A 63 -4.63 2.18 5.88
CA PHE A 63 -5.91 1.62 6.27
C PHE A 63 -5.96 0.11 6.03
N VAL A 64 -6.40 -0.62 7.05
CA VAL A 64 -6.57 -2.07 7.00
C VAL A 64 -7.93 -2.42 7.58
N ASP A 65 -8.72 -3.18 6.83
CA ASP A 65 -9.98 -3.76 7.30
C ASP A 65 -9.91 -5.28 7.35
N HIS A 66 -10.66 -5.89 8.26
CA HIS A 66 -10.61 -7.33 8.55
C HIS A 66 -11.94 -8.00 8.26
N ASN A 67 -11.92 -9.00 7.37
CA ASN A 67 -13.12 -9.71 6.95
C ASN A 67 -13.42 -10.91 7.87
N PRO A 68 -14.70 -11.30 8.02
CA PRO A 68 -15.09 -12.45 8.84
C PRO A 68 -14.52 -13.80 8.37
N ASP A 69 -14.12 -13.91 7.10
CA ASP A 69 -13.51 -15.11 6.52
C ASP A 69 -12.00 -15.23 6.84
N GLY A 70 -11.44 -14.27 7.58
CA GLY A 70 -10.02 -14.22 7.94
C GLY A 70 -9.12 -13.59 6.87
N SER A 71 -9.69 -13.12 5.76
CA SER A 71 -8.98 -12.23 4.83
C SER A 71 -8.94 -10.80 5.38
N SER A 72 -8.14 -9.94 4.77
CA SER A 72 -8.07 -8.52 5.13
C SER A 72 -7.83 -7.67 3.88
N GLU A 73 -8.30 -6.43 3.93
CA GLU A 73 -8.17 -5.44 2.88
C GLU A 73 -7.05 -4.45 3.23
N TYR A 74 -6.19 -4.12 2.26
CA TYR A 74 -4.98 -3.33 2.53
C TYR A 74 -4.89 -2.05 1.69
N GLY A 75 -4.57 -0.96 2.38
CA GLY A 75 -4.13 0.31 1.82
C GLY A 75 -5.20 1.09 1.09
N ILE A 76 -4.76 2.06 0.28
CA ILE A 76 -5.65 3.11 -0.24
C ILE A 76 -6.78 2.62 -1.14
N PHE A 77 -6.60 1.44 -1.77
CA PHE A 77 -7.57 0.81 -2.66
C PHE A 77 -8.13 -0.50 -2.10
N GLN A 78 -7.86 -0.82 -0.83
CA GLN A 78 -8.38 -2.01 -0.15
C GLN A 78 -8.16 -3.30 -0.96
N LEU A 79 -6.89 -3.68 -1.12
CA LEU A 79 -6.52 -4.92 -1.81
C LEU A 79 -6.66 -6.13 -0.88
N ASN A 80 -7.54 -7.06 -1.23
CA ASN A 80 -7.83 -8.27 -0.46
C ASN A 80 -6.66 -9.28 -0.41
N SER A 81 -6.34 -9.79 0.78
CA SER A 81 -5.27 -10.77 1.01
C SER A 81 -5.57 -12.18 0.49
N ALA A 82 -6.82 -12.59 0.27
CA ALA A 82 -7.12 -13.91 -0.27
C ALA A 82 -6.90 -14.00 -1.79
N LEU A 83 -6.84 -12.86 -2.49
CA LEU A 83 -6.74 -12.82 -3.95
C LEU A 83 -5.51 -12.05 -4.48
N TRP A 84 -5.27 -10.84 -3.97
CA TRP A 84 -4.37 -9.90 -4.63
C TRP A 84 -2.95 -9.91 -4.08
N CYS A 85 -2.77 -9.92 -2.76
CA CYS A 85 -1.47 -9.82 -2.09
C CYS A 85 -1.30 -10.94 -1.05
N ASN A 86 -0.08 -11.13 -0.55
CA ASN A 86 0.22 -12.10 0.52
C ASN A 86 0.54 -11.40 1.84
N ASN A 87 -0.20 -11.74 2.90
CA ASN A 87 0.07 -11.27 4.27
C ASN A 87 0.66 -12.37 5.19
N GLY A 88 0.86 -13.58 4.69
CA GLY A 88 1.36 -14.73 5.44
C GLY A 88 0.35 -15.35 6.41
N VAL A 89 -0.91 -14.89 6.41
CA VAL A 89 -1.97 -15.36 7.31
C VAL A 89 -3.07 -16.06 6.52
N THR A 90 -3.62 -15.40 5.50
CA THR A 90 -4.72 -15.92 4.68
C THR A 90 -4.16 -16.73 3.50
N PRO A 91 -4.68 -17.94 3.19
CA PRO A 91 -4.36 -18.63 1.94
C PRO A 91 -4.69 -17.74 0.74
N THR A 92 -3.77 -17.59 -0.23
CA THR A 92 -3.89 -16.59 -1.28
C THR A 92 -3.44 -17.08 -2.65
N GLN A 93 -4.05 -16.54 -3.71
CA GLN A 93 -3.56 -16.69 -5.08
C GLN A 93 -2.43 -15.69 -5.38
N ASN A 94 -2.34 -14.58 -4.64
CA ASN A 94 -1.38 -13.49 -4.81
C ASN A 94 -1.18 -13.09 -6.28
N LEU A 95 -2.28 -12.69 -6.94
CA LEU A 95 -2.25 -12.34 -8.36
C LEU A 95 -1.31 -11.16 -8.68
N CYS A 96 -1.11 -10.25 -7.74
CA CYS A 96 -0.17 -9.12 -7.88
C CYS A 96 1.27 -9.51 -7.58
N ARG A 97 1.53 -10.68 -6.99
CA ARG A 97 2.87 -11.17 -6.59
C ARG A 97 3.61 -10.22 -5.66
N ILE A 98 2.90 -9.67 -4.68
CA ILE A 98 3.43 -8.73 -3.69
C ILE A 98 3.08 -9.18 -2.26
N ASN A 99 3.78 -8.63 -1.28
CA ASN A 99 3.31 -8.65 0.10
C ASN A 99 2.27 -7.55 0.30
N CYS A 100 1.35 -7.74 1.25
CA CYS A 100 0.34 -6.72 1.56
C CYS A 100 0.91 -5.52 2.34
N ASN A 101 2.10 -5.69 2.96
CA ASN A 101 2.77 -4.70 3.79
C ASN A 101 4.01 -4.13 3.11
#